data_AF-A0A0F8ZRT5-F1
#
_entry.id   AF-A0A0F8ZRT5-F1
#
_cell.length_a   1.000
_cell.length_b   1.000
_cell.length_c   1.000
_cell.angle_alpha   90.00
_cell.angle_beta   90.00
_cell.angle_gamma   90.00
#
_symmetry.space_group_name_H-M   'P 1'
#
loop_
_entity.id
_entity.type
_entity.pdbx_description
1 polymer ?
#
loop_
_entity_poly.entity_id
_entity_poly.type
_entity_poly.pdbx_seq_one_letter_code
_entity_poly.pdbx_strand_id
1 'polypeptide(L)'
;PSKKRIAKSKLTKVWSGSQKPFSSEKKLHRYGSTGTGFSNLRTFNVPTYSDQELEFFEEAWSTTPAGTALDKRMEFVIGGGIKPVFELLDDKDLSERQKQGKLKKYDKELQSLIKFDELMNFNQVLLDAATMAKVFGRSVILFENLLDDKSIGLPKYLKLVHSRNLNKVNINAESWDIKDVKIMNPSKVAVPNEMIYLANKPNSPIRHSIWFGYSEMQRIAGAARAYRRIIEFDMPEIAQTMWAGSVMLLIKKMGRNKSNAQTDANNILNSIKPGTYNAIEVDALDEIQLEKLDLDPKIADLVKLTDAYERIMIGNSQTPSALLGREEDQNRATLIGKIRFFIEGPVKADREWLSDIISKQWYERVLEKMGHLDILDD
;
A
#
# COMPACT_ATOMS: atom_id res chain seq x y z
N PRO A 1 36.28 40.94 15.17
CA PRO A 1 35.18 41.23 16.11
C PRO A 1 33.83 41.43 15.41
N SER A 2 33.08 40.35 15.19
CA SER A 2 31.66 40.23 15.58
C SER A 2 31.17 38.85 15.16
N LYS A 3 31.21 37.92 16.10
CA LYS A 3 30.49 36.64 16.00
C LYS A 3 29.00 36.96 16.08
N LYS A 4 28.23 36.69 15.03
CA LYS A 4 26.77 36.53 15.14
C LYS A 4 26.43 35.07 14.89
N ARG A 5 26.26 34.34 16.00
CA ARG A 5 25.41 33.15 16.06
C ARG A 5 23.97 33.62 15.86
N ILE A 6 23.24 33.03 14.92
CA ILE A 6 21.77 32.98 14.99
C ILE A 6 21.38 31.54 14.73
N ALA A 7 20.63 30.99 15.67
CA ALA A 7 20.31 29.58 15.78
C ALA A 7 18.80 29.36 15.60
N LYS A 8 18.50 28.15 15.12
CA LYS A 8 17.30 27.32 15.30
C LYS A 8 16.07 27.57 14.41
N SER A 9 15.69 26.44 13.81
CA SER A 9 14.43 26.14 13.15
C SER A 9 13.23 26.39 14.07
N LYS A 10 12.19 27.00 13.49
CA LYS A 10 10.84 26.94 14.04
C LYS A 10 9.80 27.05 12.93
N LEU A 11 9.02 25.98 12.77
CA LEU A 11 7.72 26.01 12.10
C LEU A 11 6.79 26.97 12.85
N THR A 12 6.12 27.86 12.11
CA THR A 12 4.94 28.58 12.59
C THR A 12 3.79 28.38 11.61
N LYS A 13 2.80 27.60 12.04
CA LYS A 13 1.43 27.62 11.51
C LYS A 13 0.76 28.92 12.00
N VAL A 14 0.28 29.72 11.07
CA VAL A 14 -0.67 30.81 11.36
C VAL A 14 -2.08 30.21 11.27
N TRP A 15 -2.76 30.13 12.41
CA TRP A 15 -4.21 29.97 12.44
C TRP A 15 -4.76 30.91 13.52
N SER A 16 -5.40 31.99 13.08
CA SER A 16 -6.08 32.96 13.92
C SER A 16 -7.49 32.47 14.24
N GLY A 17 -7.71 31.99 15.46
CA GLY A 17 -9.02 31.69 16.00
C GLY A 17 -9.10 32.22 17.43
N SER A 18 -9.83 33.32 17.63
CA SER A 18 -9.98 33.98 18.92
C SER A 18 -10.88 33.16 19.85
N GLN A 19 -10.41 32.79 21.04
CA GLN A 19 -11.29 32.54 22.19
C GLN A 19 -10.62 33.01 23.50
N LYS A 20 -11.42 33.68 24.32
CA LYS A 20 -11.07 34.45 25.53
C LYS A 20 -10.51 33.53 26.66
N PRO A 21 -9.67 34.06 27.58
CA PRO A 21 -9.07 33.25 28.64
C PRO A 21 -10.06 33.04 29.79
N PHE A 22 -10.27 31.79 30.19
CA PHE A 22 -10.87 31.45 31.48
C PHE A 22 -9.76 31.29 32.51
N SER A 23 -9.76 32.16 33.52
CA SER A 23 -8.87 32.13 34.67
C SER A 23 -9.31 31.06 35.67
N SER A 24 -8.42 30.15 36.02
CA SER A 24 -8.42 29.56 37.36
C SER A 24 -7.01 29.13 37.73
N GLU A 25 -6.38 29.90 38.60
CA GLU A 25 -5.16 29.50 39.31
C GLU A 25 -5.43 28.23 40.12
N LYS A 26 -4.77 27.14 39.75
CA LYS A 26 -4.52 26.02 40.68
C LYS A 26 -3.01 25.85 40.83
N LYS A 27 -2.57 26.06 42.06
CA LYS A 27 -1.20 25.94 42.54
C LYS A 27 -0.57 24.64 42.04
N LEU A 28 0.46 24.75 41.18
CA LEU A 28 1.33 23.65 40.83
C LEU A 28 2.19 23.29 42.06
N HIS A 29 1.93 22.12 42.65
CA HIS A 29 2.90 21.47 43.51
C HIS A 29 4.13 21.12 42.67
N ARG A 30 5.27 21.78 42.94
CA ARG A 30 6.58 21.42 42.41
C ARG A 30 6.99 20.07 42.99
N TYR A 31 6.73 18.99 42.26
CA TYR A 31 7.52 17.77 42.40
C TYR A 31 8.84 17.99 41.69
N GLY A 32 9.89 18.24 42.47
CA GLY A 32 11.25 18.07 42.00
C GLY A 32 11.51 16.58 41.82
N SER A 33 11.46 16.10 40.58
CA SER A 33 12.07 14.82 40.21
C SER A 33 13.21 15.12 39.25
N THR A 34 14.44 14.87 39.69
CA THR A 34 15.60 14.68 38.83
C THR A 34 15.29 13.57 37.83
N GLY A 35 14.89 13.96 36.62
CA GLY A 35 14.38 13.07 35.59
C GLY A 35 15.48 12.29 34.88
N THR A 36 15.98 11.23 35.50
CA THR A 36 16.60 10.07 34.82
C THR A 36 15.53 9.16 34.18
N GLY A 37 14.41 9.73 33.74
CA GLY A 37 13.16 9.01 33.42
C GLY A 37 12.83 8.88 31.93
N PHE A 38 13.59 9.47 31.01
CA PHE A 38 13.36 9.31 29.57
C PHE A 38 14.07 8.10 28.96
N SER A 39 15.09 7.56 29.62
CA SER A 39 15.86 6.40 29.14
C SER A 39 15.08 5.07 29.18
N ASN A 40 13.92 5.05 29.84
CA ASN A 40 13.09 3.86 30.05
C ASN A 40 11.70 3.94 29.41
N LEU A 41 11.48 4.87 28.46
CA LEU A 41 10.43 4.63 27.47
C LEU A 41 10.90 3.41 26.67
N ARG A 42 10.49 2.21 27.10
CA ARG A 42 10.52 1.01 26.27
C ARG A 42 9.70 1.35 25.04
N THR A 43 10.37 1.85 24.01
CA THR A 43 9.78 2.04 22.68
C THR A 43 9.24 0.67 22.33
N PHE A 44 7.91 0.55 22.32
CA PHE A 44 7.23 -0.66 21.89
C PHE A 44 7.52 -0.84 20.41
N ASN A 45 8.70 -1.38 20.12
CA ASN A 45 9.24 -1.63 18.79
C ASN A 45 8.72 -2.99 18.29
N VAL A 46 7.39 -3.08 18.24
CA VAL A 46 6.66 -4.22 17.72
C VAL A 46 6.05 -3.77 16.40
N PRO A 47 6.18 -4.57 15.32
CA PRO A 47 5.52 -4.27 14.06
C PRO A 47 4.02 -4.01 14.23
N THR A 48 3.49 -3.07 13.45
CA THR A 48 2.05 -2.77 13.41
C THR A 48 1.23 -3.98 12.97
N TYR A 49 1.77 -4.75 12.02
CA TYR A 49 1.12 -5.87 11.37
C TYR A 49 1.90 -7.16 11.63
N SER A 50 1.16 -8.24 11.84
CA SER A 50 1.68 -9.61 11.79
C SER A 50 1.97 -10.04 10.35
N ASP A 51 2.81 -11.06 10.15
CA ASP A 51 3.09 -11.55 8.80
C ASP A 51 1.84 -12.09 8.10
N GLN A 52 0.93 -12.71 8.85
CA GLN A 52 -0.37 -13.16 8.33
C GLN A 52 -1.23 -11.97 7.84
N GLU A 53 -1.21 -10.84 8.52
CA GLU A 53 -1.90 -9.63 8.04
C GLU A 53 -1.26 -9.07 6.77
N LEU A 54 0.07 -9.10 6.68
CA LEU A 54 0.77 -8.67 5.47
C LEU A 54 0.47 -9.60 4.29
N GLU A 55 0.36 -10.91 4.51
CA GLU A 55 -0.09 -11.87 3.50
C GLU A 55 -1.48 -11.51 2.97
N PHE A 56 -2.43 -11.17 3.86
CA PHE A 56 -3.75 -10.71 3.44
C PHE A 56 -3.72 -9.40 2.63
N PHE A 57 -2.75 -8.52 2.87
CA PHE A 57 -2.58 -7.30 2.08
C PHE A 57 -1.99 -7.59 0.71
N GLU A 58 -1.04 -8.52 0.64
CA GLU A 58 -0.45 -9.00 -0.61
C GLU A 58 -1.51 -9.68 -1.49
N GLU A 59 -2.34 -10.54 -0.89
CA GLU A 59 -3.47 -11.16 -1.57
C GLU A 59 -4.47 -10.12 -2.08
N ALA A 60 -4.85 -9.15 -1.24
CA ALA A 60 -5.77 -8.10 -1.64
C ALA A 60 -5.24 -7.28 -2.82
N TRP A 61 -3.93 -6.95 -2.82
CA TRP A 61 -3.29 -6.25 -3.91
C TRP A 61 -3.20 -7.11 -5.19
N SER A 62 -2.76 -8.36 -5.08
CA SER A 62 -2.48 -9.21 -6.25
C SER A 62 -3.72 -9.76 -6.98
N THR A 63 -4.81 -10.00 -6.26
CA THR A 63 -5.98 -10.74 -6.81
C THR A 63 -7.24 -9.92 -6.99
N THR A 64 -7.25 -8.65 -6.55
CA THR A 64 -8.46 -7.82 -6.59
C THR A 64 -8.25 -6.50 -7.33
N PRO A 65 -9.33 -5.85 -7.80
CA PRO A 65 -9.26 -4.54 -8.44
C PRO A 65 -8.65 -3.42 -7.58
N ALA A 66 -8.51 -3.66 -6.26
CA ALA A 66 -7.82 -2.74 -5.37
C ALA A 66 -6.35 -2.51 -5.77
N GLY A 67 -5.65 -3.57 -6.16
CA GLY A 67 -4.25 -3.49 -6.59
C GLY A 67 -4.12 -2.68 -7.85
N THR A 68 -4.89 -3.03 -8.89
CA THR A 68 -4.92 -2.28 -10.15
C THR A 68 -5.24 -0.80 -9.93
N ALA A 69 -6.18 -0.48 -9.04
CA ALA A 69 -6.51 0.91 -8.70
C ALA A 69 -5.33 1.63 -8.03
N LEU A 70 -4.65 0.97 -7.08
CA LEU A 70 -3.49 1.54 -6.41
C LEU A 70 -2.31 1.73 -7.38
N ASP A 71 -2.00 0.71 -8.18
CA ASP A 71 -0.91 0.74 -9.16
C ASP A 71 -1.14 1.88 -10.15
N LYS A 72 -2.39 2.03 -10.64
CA LYS A 72 -2.73 3.14 -11.52
C LYS A 72 -2.53 4.49 -10.85
N ARG A 73 -2.88 4.64 -9.58
CA ARG A 73 -2.60 5.87 -8.83
C ARG A 73 -1.11 6.15 -8.73
N MET A 74 -0.31 5.13 -8.41
CA MET A 74 1.14 5.28 -8.28
C MET A 74 1.82 5.59 -9.61
N GLU A 75 1.32 5.04 -10.72
CA GLU A 75 1.73 5.44 -12.07
C GLU A 75 1.49 6.93 -12.33
N PHE A 76 0.36 7.50 -11.89
CA PHE A 76 0.12 8.95 -12.01
C PHE A 76 1.01 9.77 -11.07
N VAL A 77 1.33 9.25 -9.89
CA VAL A 77 2.22 9.91 -8.92
C VAL A 77 3.61 10.09 -9.51
N ILE A 78 4.22 9.02 -10.02
CA ILE A 78 5.58 9.04 -10.61
C ILE A 78 5.55 9.57 -12.05
N GLY A 79 4.54 9.17 -12.84
CA GLY A 79 4.23 9.71 -14.17
C GLY A 79 5.41 9.75 -15.12
N GLY A 80 5.75 10.96 -15.59
CA GLY A 80 6.85 11.23 -16.52
C GLY A 80 8.25 11.18 -15.90
N GLY A 81 8.39 10.59 -14.71
CA GLY A 81 9.61 10.54 -13.94
C GLY A 81 9.74 11.72 -12.97
N ILE A 82 10.62 11.52 -11.99
CA ILE A 82 10.94 12.52 -10.98
C ILE A 82 12.01 13.44 -11.57
N LYS A 83 11.88 14.73 -11.30
CA LYS A 83 12.90 15.71 -11.65
C LYS A 83 13.26 16.48 -10.40
N PRO A 84 14.53 16.48 -9.96
CA PRO A 84 14.96 17.39 -8.93
C PRO A 84 14.71 18.83 -9.39
N VAL A 85 14.37 19.70 -8.45
CA VAL A 85 14.24 21.14 -8.66
C VAL A 85 14.86 21.82 -7.45
N PHE A 86 15.71 22.82 -7.70
CA PHE A 86 16.22 23.65 -6.62
C PHE A 86 15.26 24.79 -6.33
N GLU A 87 14.93 24.97 -5.06
CA GLU A 87 14.11 26.07 -4.56
C GLU A 87 14.97 26.96 -3.66
N LEU A 88 14.82 28.28 -3.79
CA LEU A 88 15.51 29.23 -2.94
C LEU A 88 14.74 29.38 -1.62
N LEU A 89 15.43 29.23 -0.49
CA LEU A 89 14.82 29.35 0.84
C LEU A 89 14.33 30.78 1.17
N ASP A 90 15.00 31.80 0.61
CA ASP A 90 14.66 33.22 0.82
C ASP A 90 14.36 33.91 -0.52
N ASP A 91 13.10 33.80 -0.95
CA ASP A 91 12.63 34.20 -2.27
C ASP A 91 11.69 35.41 -2.27
N LYS A 92 11.34 35.91 -1.07
CA LYS A 92 10.25 36.87 -0.83
C LYS A 92 10.47 38.24 -1.48
N ASP A 93 11.72 38.63 -1.70
CA ASP A 93 12.09 39.94 -2.26
C ASP A 93 12.67 39.86 -3.69
N LEU A 94 12.65 38.68 -4.31
CA LEU A 94 13.24 38.45 -5.64
C LEU A 94 12.16 38.33 -6.71
N SER A 95 12.32 39.06 -7.81
CA SER A 95 11.50 38.83 -9.01
C SER A 95 11.79 37.45 -9.61
N GLU A 96 10.81 36.84 -10.29
CA GLU A 96 10.97 35.52 -10.95
C GLU A 96 12.18 35.44 -11.89
N ARG A 97 12.52 36.55 -12.57
CA ARG A 97 13.73 36.64 -13.41
C ARG A 97 15.03 36.57 -12.59
N GLN A 98 15.05 37.16 -11.39
CA GLN A 98 16.20 37.10 -10.49
C GLN A 98 16.34 35.73 -9.84
N LYS A 99 15.22 35.08 -9.50
CA LYS A 99 15.22 33.68 -9.00
C LYS A 99 15.84 32.75 -10.04
N GLN A 100 15.35 32.81 -11.28
CA GLN A 100 15.91 32.02 -12.39
C GLN A 100 17.39 32.34 -12.63
N GLY A 101 17.81 33.60 -12.54
CA GLY A 101 19.21 33.99 -12.68
C GLY A 101 20.14 33.38 -11.62
N LYS A 102 19.65 33.26 -10.37
CA LYS A 102 20.39 32.59 -9.29
C LYS A 102 20.41 31.08 -9.47
N LEU A 103 19.27 30.48 -9.81
CA LEU A 103 19.15 29.03 -10.00
C LEU A 103 19.98 28.51 -11.19
N LYS A 104 20.11 29.31 -12.26
CA LYS A 104 20.97 28.99 -13.41
C LYS A 104 22.43 28.68 -13.05
N LYS A 105 22.92 29.17 -11.92
CA LYS A 105 24.28 28.86 -11.45
C LYS A 105 24.44 27.38 -11.12
N TYR A 106 23.36 26.74 -10.65
CA TYR A 106 23.33 25.35 -10.22
C TYR A 106 22.80 24.40 -11.30
N ASP A 107 22.62 24.87 -12.54
CA ASP A 107 22.11 24.05 -13.64
C ASP A 107 23.03 22.86 -13.94
N LYS A 108 24.35 22.99 -13.74
CA LYS A 108 25.30 21.90 -14.00
C LYS A 108 25.12 20.77 -12.99
N GLU A 109 24.98 21.12 -11.73
CA GLU A 109 24.79 20.23 -10.60
C GLU A 109 23.42 19.55 -10.72
N LEU A 110 22.38 20.31 -11.11
CA LEU A 110 21.06 19.77 -11.40
C LEU A 110 21.09 18.73 -12.53
N GLN A 111 21.77 19.02 -13.64
CA GLN A 111 21.92 18.07 -14.74
C GLN A 111 22.73 16.84 -14.34
N SER A 112 23.65 16.99 -13.38
CA SER A 112 24.44 15.88 -12.87
C SER A 112 23.60 14.95 -11.99
N LEU A 113 22.69 15.50 -11.18
CA LEU A 113 21.68 14.74 -10.44
C LEU A 113 20.74 13.97 -11.37
N ILE A 114 20.20 14.64 -12.41
CA ILE A 114 19.28 13.99 -13.37
C ILE A 114 19.96 12.80 -14.06
N LYS A 115 21.19 12.98 -14.53
CA LYS A 115 21.96 11.88 -15.14
C LYS A 115 22.23 10.74 -14.16
N PHE A 116 22.46 11.07 -12.89
CA PHE A 116 22.66 10.06 -11.87
C PHE A 116 21.37 9.27 -11.58
N ASP A 117 20.21 9.93 -11.50
CA ASP A 117 18.92 9.27 -11.36
C ASP A 117 18.62 8.32 -12.52
N GLU A 118 18.95 8.73 -13.77
CA GLU A 118 18.83 7.90 -14.97
C GLU A 118 19.76 6.67 -14.92
N LEU A 119 21.03 6.85 -14.53
CA LEU A 119 21.99 5.76 -14.39
C LEU A 119 21.55 4.72 -13.37
N MET A 120 20.92 5.16 -12.29
CA MET A 120 20.45 4.29 -11.20
C MET A 120 19.07 3.67 -11.46
N ASN A 121 18.43 4.00 -12.59
CA ASN A 121 17.03 3.66 -12.86
C ASN A 121 16.10 4.05 -11.69
N PHE A 122 16.36 5.22 -11.08
CA PHE A 122 15.76 5.61 -9.80
C PHE A 122 14.23 5.70 -9.87
N ASN A 123 13.69 6.15 -11.00
CA ASN A 123 12.25 6.30 -11.21
C ASN A 123 11.50 4.97 -11.05
N GLN A 124 12.00 3.90 -11.67
CA GLN A 124 11.35 2.58 -11.57
C GLN A 124 11.46 2.02 -10.15
N VAL A 125 12.65 2.09 -9.55
CA VAL A 125 12.86 1.61 -8.18
C VAL A 125 12.00 2.38 -7.19
N LEU A 126 11.84 3.69 -7.37
CA LEU A 126 10.97 4.48 -6.50
C LEU A 126 9.49 4.13 -6.70
N LEU A 127 9.04 3.95 -7.94
CA LEU A 127 7.67 3.52 -8.21
C LEU A 127 7.35 2.23 -7.44
N ASP A 128 8.20 1.21 -7.60
CA ASP A 128 8.02 -0.07 -6.95
C ASP A 128 8.07 0.06 -5.42
N ALA A 129 9.02 0.84 -4.89
CA ALA A 129 9.15 1.09 -3.47
C ALA A 129 7.95 1.85 -2.88
N ALA A 130 7.45 2.87 -3.59
CA ALA A 130 6.33 3.68 -3.15
C ALA A 130 5.03 2.86 -3.17
N THR A 131 4.78 2.08 -4.23
CA THR A 131 3.67 1.13 -4.29
C THR A 131 3.73 0.15 -3.12
N MET A 132 4.90 -0.43 -2.86
CA MET A 132 5.10 -1.37 -1.77
C MET A 132 4.88 -0.73 -0.38
N ALA A 133 5.29 0.53 -0.20
CA ALA A 133 4.99 1.30 1.01
C ALA A 133 3.49 1.61 1.16
N LYS A 134 2.74 1.79 0.07
CA LYS A 134 1.28 1.94 0.13
C LYS A 134 0.57 0.62 0.46
N VAL A 135 1.04 -0.50 -0.11
CA VAL A 135 0.48 -1.84 0.12
C VAL A 135 0.75 -2.33 1.54
N PHE A 136 1.99 -2.26 2.02
CA PHE A 136 2.40 -2.85 3.30
C PHE A 136 2.63 -1.83 4.43
N GLY A 137 2.52 -0.54 4.13
CA GLY A 137 2.74 0.56 5.06
C GLY A 137 4.16 1.13 5.05
N ARG A 138 5.15 0.35 4.60
CA ARG A 138 6.56 0.77 4.53
C ARG A 138 7.32 0.07 3.43
N SER A 139 8.48 0.57 3.05
CA SER A 139 9.46 -0.12 2.19
C SER A 139 10.85 0.47 2.37
N VAL A 140 11.88 -0.24 1.90
CA VAL A 140 13.28 0.18 2.01
C VAL A 140 14.02 -0.04 0.70
N ILE A 141 14.71 1.00 0.23
CA ILE A 141 15.68 0.91 -0.85
C ILE A 141 17.06 0.93 -0.22
N LEU A 142 17.86 -0.11 -0.44
CA LEU A 142 19.24 -0.18 0.02
C LEU A 142 20.21 0.32 -1.03
N PHE A 143 21.25 1.00 -0.56
CA PHE A 143 22.39 1.39 -1.35
C PHE A 143 23.41 0.25 -1.37
N GLU A 144 23.78 -0.20 -2.57
CA GLU A 144 24.88 -1.14 -2.75
C GLU A 144 26.08 -0.44 -3.35
N ASN A 145 27.17 -0.48 -2.58
CA ASN A 145 28.50 -0.08 -3.00
C ASN A 145 29.30 -1.35 -3.27
N LEU A 146 30.00 -1.45 -4.39
CA LEU A 146 30.91 -2.56 -4.64
C LEU A 146 32.10 -2.46 -3.68
N LEU A 147 32.51 -3.58 -3.08
CA LEU A 147 33.55 -3.66 -2.03
C LEU A 147 34.90 -3.07 -2.47
N ASP A 148 35.21 -3.10 -3.77
CA ASP A 148 36.47 -2.65 -4.34
C ASP A 148 36.44 -1.19 -4.84
N ASP A 149 35.33 -0.48 -4.61
CA ASP A 149 35.08 0.79 -5.25
C ASP A 149 35.51 1.97 -4.38
N LYS A 150 36.56 2.67 -4.83
CA LYS A 150 37.02 3.95 -4.26
C LYS A 150 36.14 5.14 -4.66
N SER A 151 34.93 4.88 -5.17
CA SER A 151 33.99 5.93 -5.52
C SER A 151 33.58 6.71 -4.26
N ILE A 152 33.10 7.93 -4.45
CA ILE A 152 32.94 8.99 -3.44
C ILE A 152 31.77 8.68 -2.44
N GLY A 153 31.45 7.39 -2.23
CA GLY A 153 30.34 6.93 -1.40
C GLY A 153 28.97 6.98 -2.10
N LEU A 154 28.95 7.17 -3.42
CA LEU A 154 27.75 7.10 -4.24
C LEU A 154 27.35 5.63 -4.48
N PRO A 155 26.05 5.30 -4.42
CA PRO A 155 25.58 3.95 -4.71
C PRO A 155 25.79 3.62 -6.18
N LYS A 156 26.12 2.35 -6.46
CA LYS A 156 26.14 1.80 -7.82
C LYS A 156 24.84 1.12 -8.20
N TYR A 157 24.16 0.53 -7.22
CA TYR A 157 22.85 -0.10 -7.41
C TYR A 157 21.91 0.23 -6.27
N LEU A 158 20.63 0.26 -6.60
CA LEU A 158 19.54 0.39 -5.65
C LEU A 158 18.83 -0.96 -5.54
N LYS A 159 18.74 -1.49 -4.32
CA LYS A 159 18.07 -2.76 -4.04
C LYS A 159 16.80 -2.51 -3.24
N LEU A 160 15.65 -2.74 -3.84
CA LEU A 160 14.38 -2.72 -3.12
C LEU A 160 14.26 -3.99 -2.25
N VAL A 161 14.02 -3.79 -0.95
CA VAL A 161 13.76 -4.86 0.00
C VAL A 161 12.25 -5.00 0.17
N HIS A 162 11.74 -6.21 -0.04
CA HIS A 162 10.32 -6.50 0.16
C HIS A 162 9.89 -6.23 1.61
N SER A 163 8.74 -5.59 1.80
CA SER A 163 8.30 -5.12 3.14
C SER A 163 8.04 -6.25 4.13
N ARG A 164 7.66 -7.44 3.65
CA ARG A 164 7.55 -8.65 4.48
C ARG A 164 8.90 -9.16 5.00
N ASN A 165 10.00 -8.83 4.32
CA ASN A 165 11.35 -9.15 4.78
C ASN A 165 11.89 -8.13 5.78
N LEU A 166 11.16 -7.02 6.03
CA LEU A 166 11.50 -6.03 7.04
C LEU A 166 10.97 -6.49 8.40
N ASN A 167 11.84 -6.49 9.40
CA ASN A 167 11.50 -6.85 10.76
C ASN A 167 11.29 -5.58 11.61
N LYS A 168 12.17 -5.34 12.58
CA LYS A 168 12.06 -4.23 13.53
C LYS A 168 12.77 -2.97 13.03
N VAL A 169 12.22 -1.82 13.41
CA VAL A 169 12.84 -0.51 13.22
C VAL A 169 13.34 -0.03 14.58
N ASN A 170 14.63 -0.01 14.80
CA ASN A 170 15.18 0.57 16.02
C ASN A 170 15.13 2.09 15.91
N ILE A 171 14.59 2.73 16.95
CA ILE A 171 14.37 4.18 17.00
C ILE A 171 15.30 4.77 18.07
N ASN A 172 15.87 5.93 17.81
CA ASN A 172 16.58 6.70 18.83
C ASN A 172 15.58 7.23 19.87
N ALA A 173 15.78 6.89 21.14
CA ALA A 173 14.87 7.29 22.22
C ALA A 173 14.78 8.82 22.42
N GLU A 174 15.82 9.56 22.05
CA GLU A 174 15.89 11.01 22.24
C GLU A 174 15.29 11.77 21.05
N SER A 175 15.71 11.44 19.82
CA SER A 175 15.31 12.19 18.62
C SER A 175 14.09 11.61 17.92
N TRP A 176 13.68 10.39 18.27
CA TRP A 176 12.63 9.62 17.57
C TRP A 176 12.94 9.29 16.12
N ASP A 177 14.18 9.46 15.68
CA ASP A 177 14.63 9.09 14.33
C ASP A 177 14.96 7.60 14.24
N ILE A 178 14.96 7.09 13.00
CA ILE A 178 15.41 5.74 12.73
C ILE A 178 16.90 5.62 13.08
N LYS A 179 17.24 4.66 13.92
CA LYS A 179 18.61 4.24 14.19
C LYS A 179 19.07 3.19 13.18
N ASP A 180 18.27 2.15 13.01
CA ASP A 180 18.54 1.06 12.08
C ASP A 180 17.27 0.24 11.79
N VAL A 181 17.28 -0.48 10.67
CA VAL A 181 16.19 -1.38 10.25
C VAL A 181 16.76 -2.78 10.07
N LYS A 182 16.15 -3.76 10.73
CA LYS A 182 16.55 -5.17 10.60
C LYS A 182 15.81 -5.82 9.43
N ILE A 183 16.58 -6.48 8.57
CA ILE A 183 16.09 -7.24 7.41
C ILE A 183 16.32 -8.72 7.71
N MET A 184 15.33 -9.58 7.44
CA MET A 184 15.42 -11.00 7.76
C MET A 184 16.15 -11.81 6.69
N ASN A 185 15.95 -11.47 5.42
CA ASN A 185 16.45 -12.27 4.30
C ASN A 185 17.00 -11.36 3.18
N PRO A 186 18.33 -11.18 3.07
CA PRO A 186 19.38 -11.68 3.98
C PRO A 186 19.35 -10.98 5.34
N SER A 187 19.91 -11.62 6.37
CA SER A 187 20.07 -11.00 7.69
C SER A 187 21.06 -9.83 7.60
N LYS A 188 20.51 -8.62 7.45
CA LYS A 188 21.28 -7.38 7.33
C LYS A 188 20.62 -6.31 8.19
N VAL A 189 21.45 -5.44 8.75
CA VAL A 189 20.99 -4.23 9.44
C VAL A 189 21.27 -3.05 8.51
N ALA A 190 20.23 -2.32 8.14
CA ALA A 190 20.33 -1.14 7.32
C ALA A 190 20.33 0.10 8.19
N VAL A 191 21.33 0.96 8.02
CA VAL A 191 21.42 2.26 8.71
C VAL A 191 20.91 3.38 7.79
N PRO A 192 20.43 4.51 8.33
CA PRO A 192 19.87 5.61 7.53
C PRO A 192 20.76 6.08 6.37
N ASN A 193 22.09 6.10 6.54
CA ASN A 193 23.01 6.54 5.48
C ASN A 193 23.16 5.55 4.31
N GLU A 194 22.66 4.32 4.48
CA GLU A 194 22.74 3.22 3.51
C GLU A 194 21.37 2.88 2.89
N MET A 195 20.34 3.67 3.18
CA MET A 195 18.99 3.36 2.70
C MET A 195 18.12 4.59 2.47
N ILE A 196 17.09 4.42 1.65
CA ILE A 196 15.89 5.25 1.64
C ILE A 196 14.79 4.45 2.31
N TYR A 197 14.23 5.02 3.38
CA TYR A 197 13.15 4.45 4.16
C TYR A 197 11.84 5.19 3.88
N LEU A 198 10.86 4.48 3.34
CA LEU A 198 9.51 4.99 3.07
C LEU A 198 8.56 4.46 4.13
N ALA A 199 7.85 5.35 4.82
CA ALA A 199 6.75 5.01 5.71
C ALA A 199 5.50 5.77 5.28
N ASN A 200 4.43 5.05 4.94
CA ASN A 200 3.14 5.64 4.59
C ASN A 200 2.41 6.07 5.87
N LYS A 201 2.05 7.35 5.97
CA LYS A 201 1.30 7.91 7.13
C LYS A 201 1.85 7.43 8.49
N PRO A 202 3.13 7.74 8.82
CA PRO A 202 3.77 7.27 10.06
C PRO A 202 3.08 7.79 11.33
N ASN A 203 2.29 8.86 11.24
CA ASN A 203 1.50 9.41 12.34
C ASN A 203 0.01 9.01 12.24
N SER A 204 -0.27 7.81 11.73
CA SER A 204 -1.63 7.27 11.64
C SER A 204 -2.22 7.06 13.04
N PRO A 205 -3.55 7.22 13.24
CA PRO A 205 -4.21 6.93 14.51
C PRO A 205 -4.12 5.45 14.93
N ILE A 206 -3.65 4.57 14.04
CA ILE A 206 -3.39 3.17 14.35
C ILE A 206 -2.14 3.05 15.23
N ARG A 207 -2.24 2.19 16.24
CA ARG A 207 -1.17 1.91 17.19
C ARG A 207 0.10 1.44 16.46
N HIS A 208 1.27 1.85 16.96
CA HIS A 208 2.58 1.44 16.42
C HIS A 208 2.86 1.85 14.97
N SER A 209 2.18 2.87 14.43
CA SER A 209 2.40 3.33 13.04
C SER A 209 3.69 4.12 12.81
N ILE A 210 4.31 4.66 13.88
CA ILE A 210 5.55 5.42 13.77
C ILE A 210 6.64 4.52 13.19
N TRP A 211 7.17 4.92 12.03
CA TRP A 211 8.13 4.19 11.18
C TRP A 211 7.68 2.81 10.66
N PHE A 212 6.64 2.18 11.17
CA PHE A 212 6.08 0.97 10.54
C PHE A 212 5.09 1.30 9.41
N GLY A 213 4.51 2.49 9.48
CA GLY A 213 3.56 3.02 8.52
C GLY A 213 2.22 2.31 8.51
N TYR A 214 1.36 2.77 7.63
CA TYR A 214 -0.03 2.37 7.52
C TYR A 214 -0.30 1.78 6.14
N SER A 215 -0.77 0.54 6.10
CA SER A 215 -1.19 -0.12 4.86
C SER A 215 -2.54 0.42 4.41
N GLU A 216 -2.65 0.80 3.13
CA GLU A 216 -3.94 1.16 2.53
C GLU A 216 -4.82 -0.07 2.27
N MET A 217 -4.21 -1.26 2.13
CA MET A 217 -4.94 -2.53 2.00
C MET A 217 -5.67 -2.91 3.29
N GLN A 218 -5.22 -2.43 4.45
CA GLN A 218 -5.87 -2.73 5.73
C GLN A 218 -7.37 -2.37 5.74
N ARG A 219 -7.78 -1.26 5.09
CA ARG A 219 -9.20 -0.83 5.08
C ARG A 219 -10.10 -1.77 4.29
N ILE A 220 -9.54 -2.46 3.32
CA ILE A 220 -10.28 -3.21 2.31
C ILE A 220 -9.99 -4.71 2.39
N ALA A 221 -9.10 -5.17 3.28
CA ALA A 221 -8.77 -6.58 3.44
C ALA A 221 -10.03 -7.46 3.64
N GLY A 222 -11.01 -6.99 4.42
CA GLY A 222 -12.28 -7.70 4.60
C GLY A 222 -13.11 -7.78 3.32
N ALA A 223 -13.23 -6.67 2.58
CA ALA A 223 -13.96 -6.62 1.31
C ALA A 223 -13.27 -7.48 0.24
N ALA A 224 -11.93 -7.42 0.16
CA ALA A 224 -11.12 -8.21 -0.75
C ALA A 224 -11.31 -9.71 -0.53
N ARG A 225 -11.29 -10.20 0.72
CA ARG A 225 -11.53 -11.62 1.01
C ARG A 225 -12.94 -12.06 0.63
N ALA A 226 -13.95 -11.25 0.92
CA ALA A 226 -15.33 -11.56 0.54
C ALA A 226 -15.49 -11.61 -0.99
N TYR A 227 -14.95 -10.62 -1.70
CA TYR A 227 -14.92 -10.57 -3.15
C TYR A 227 -14.27 -11.81 -3.77
N ARG A 228 -13.07 -12.17 -3.28
CA ARG A 228 -12.36 -13.37 -3.76
C ARG A 228 -13.17 -14.64 -3.52
N ARG A 229 -13.78 -14.78 -2.34
CA ARG A 229 -14.62 -15.95 -2.06
C ARG A 229 -15.75 -16.10 -3.07
N ILE A 230 -16.42 -14.99 -3.40
CA ILE A 230 -17.52 -14.99 -4.37
C ILE A 230 -17.01 -15.37 -5.76
N ILE A 231 -15.92 -14.76 -6.22
CA ILE A 231 -15.40 -14.96 -7.58
C ILE A 231 -14.72 -16.32 -7.75
N GLU A 232 -13.91 -16.75 -6.79
CA GLU A 232 -13.07 -17.96 -6.89
C GLU A 232 -13.84 -19.24 -6.53
N PHE A 233 -14.85 -19.17 -5.67
CA PHE A 233 -15.56 -20.36 -5.16
C PHE A 233 -17.04 -20.34 -5.51
N ASP A 234 -17.77 -19.30 -5.07
CA ASP A 234 -19.24 -19.31 -5.14
C ASP A 234 -19.72 -19.25 -6.60
N MET A 235 -19.12 -18.42 -7.45
CA MET A 235 -19.49 -18.29 -8.87
C MET A 235 -19.23 -19.58 -9.67
N PRO A 236 -18.05 -20.22 -9.58
CA PRO A 236 -17.83 -21.53 -10.18
C PRO A 236 -18.78 -22.62 -9.68
N GLU A 237 -19.05 -22.68 -8.38
CA GLU A 237 -19.97 -23.66 -7.79
C GLU A 237 -21.41 -23.49 -8.31
N ILE A 238 -21.87 -22.24 -8.42
CA ILE A 238 -23.17 -21.93 -9.01
C ILE A 238 -23.20 -22.31 -10.48
N ALA A 239 -22.17 -21.96 -11.26
CA ALA A 239 -22.10 -22.31 -12.67
C ALA A 239 -22.15 -23.83 -12.89
N GLN A 240 -21.44 -24.60 -12.07
CA GLN A 240 -21.47 -26.05 -12.09
C GLN A 240 -22.85 -26.61 -11.72
N THR A 241 -23.47 -26.08 -10.67
CA THR A 241 -24.77 -26.53 -10.18
C THR A 241 -25.90 -26.21 -11.16
N MET A 242 -25.87 -25.02 -11.78
CA MET A 242 -26.83 -24.65 -12.82
C MET A 242 -26.70 -25.52 -14.08
N TRP A 243 -25.47 -25.88 -14.46
CA TRP A 243 -25.24 -26.71 -15.62
C TRP A 243 -25.67 -28.17 -15.40
N ALA A 244 -25.29 -28.76 -14.26
CA ALA A 244 -25.56 -30.17 -13.99
C ALA A 244 -26.98 -30.44 -13.47
N GLY A 245 -27.61 -29.43 -12.85
CA GLY A 245 -28.82 -29.59 -12.05
C GLY A 245 -28.55 -30.43 -10.79
N SER A 246 -29.23 -30.12 -9.69
CA SER A 246 -29.21 -31.00 -8.52
C SER A 246 -30.33 -32.03 -8.64
N VAL A 247 -29.97 -33.30 -8.49
CA VAL A 247 -30.92 -34.40 -8.60
C VAL A 247 -30.93 -35.16 -7.27
N MET A 248 -32.11 -35.31 -6.69
CA MET A 248 -32.34 -36.22 -5.58
C MET A 248 -32.93 -37.51 -6.13
N LEU A 249 -32.29 -38.64 -5.82
CA LEU A 249 -32.79 -39.96 -6.18
C LEU A 249 -33.42 -40.63 -4.96
N LEU A 250 -34.72 -40.87 -5.05
CA LEU A 250 -35.49 -41.60 -4.05
C LEU A 250 -35.64 -43.04 -4.54
N ILE A 251 -34.95 -43.97 -3.91
CA ILE A 251 -35.00 -45.41 -4.24
C ILE A 251 -35.92 -46.10 -3.24
N LYS A 252 -37.02 -46.68 -3.72
CA LYS A 252 -37.96 -47.44 -2.87
C LYS A 252 -37.36 -48.79 -2.49
N LYS A 253 -37.44 -49.11 -1.20
CA LYS A 253 -36.95 -50.37 -0.65
C LYS A 253 -38.06 -51.44 -0.76
N MET A 254 -38.25 -52.00 -1.95
CA MET A 254 -39.29 -52.99 -2.28
C MET A 254 -39.01 -54.36 -1.63
N GLY A 255 -39.06 -54.46 -0.30
CA GLY A 255 -38.86 -55.73 0.43
C GLY A 255 -37.43 -56.30 0.41
N ARG A 256 -36.47 -55.61 -0.23
CA ARG A 256 -35.07 -56.03 -0.32
C ARG A 256 -34.31 -55.86 1.02
N ASN A 257 -33.39 -56.77 1.30
CA ASN A 257 -32.54 -56.73 2.50
C ASN A 257 -31.65 -55.47 2.48
N LYS A 258 -31.34 -54.90 3.66
CA LYS A 258 -30.67 -53.59 3.79
C LYS A 258 -29.32 -53.51 3.06
N SER A 259 -28.60 -54.62 2.99
CA SER A 259 -27.31 -54.71 2.29
C SER A 259 -27.45 -54.51 0.78
N ASN A 260 -28.38 -55.23 0.13
CA ASN A 260 -28.52 -55.23 -1.32
C ASN A 260 -29.02 -53.87 -1.83
N ALA A 261 -30.01 -53.28 -1.14
CA ALA A 261 -30.51 -51.94 -1.48
C ALA A 261 -29.43 -50.86 -1.39
N GLN A 262 -28.43 -51.04 -0.51
CA GLN A 262 -27.33 -50.09 -0.36
C GLN A 262 -26.25 -50.29 -1.41
N THR A 263 -25.99 -51.53 -1.83
CA THR A 263 -25.12 -51.84 -2.98
C THR A 263 -25.70 -51.25 -4.27
N ASP A 264 -27.00 -51.40 -4.51
CA ASP A 264 -27.67 -50.84 -5.69
C ASP A 264 -27.64 -49.31 -5.69
N ALA A 265 -27.93 -48.68 -4.54
CA ALA A 265 -27.82 -47.24 -4.38
C ALA A 265 -26.39 -46.72 -4.65
N ASN A 266 -25.37 -47.45 -4.19
CA ASN A 266 -23.96 -47.09 -4.45
C ASN A 266 -23.58 -47.28 -5.93
N ASN A 267 -24.10 -48.31 -6.61
CA ASN A 267 -23.87 -48.51 -8.05
C ASN A 267 -24.52 -47.39 -8.87
N ILE A 268 -25.74 -46.99 -8.49
CA ILE A 268 -26.45 -45.86 -9.09
C ILE A 268 -25.65 -44.57 -8.85
N LEU A 269 -25.24 -44.30 -7.60
CA LEU A 269 -24.44 -43.13 -7.23
C LEU A 269 -23.13 -43.05 -8.04
N ASN A 270 -22.41 -44.18 -8.17
CA ASN A 270 -21.15 -44.25 -8.89
C ASN A 270 -21.32 -44.11 -10.41
N SER A 271 -22.51 -44.42 -10.94
CA SER A 271 -22.81 -44.22 -12.36
C SER A 271 -23.04 -42.74 -12.68
N ILE A 272 -23.61 -41.96 -11.75
CA ILE A 272 -24.01 -40.56 -11.97
C ILE A 272 -22.78 -39.65 -12.04
N LYS A 273 -22.53 -39.13 -13.25
CA LYS A 273 -21.59 -38.02 -13.45
C LYS A 273 -22.38 -36.73 -13.75
N PRO A 274 -21.86 -35.57 -13.32
CA PRO A 274 -22.47 -34.28 -13.67
C PRO A 274 -22.63 -34.13 -15.18
N GLY A 275 -23.85 -33.82 -15.65
CA GLY A 275 -24.14 -33.55 -17.07
C GLY A 275 -24.20 -34.77 -17.99
N THR A 276 -24.13 -36.01 -17.48
CA THR A 276 -24.34 -37.23 -18.30
C THR A 276 -25.69 -37.86 -18.03
N TYR A 277 -26.38 -38.26 -19.10
CA TYR A 277 -27.59 -39.08 -19.03
C TYR A 277 -27.18 -40.54 -18.80
N ASN A 278 -27.58 -41.10 -17.66
CA ASN A 278 -27.44 -42.53 -17.40
C ASN A 278 -28.77 -43.23 -17.63
N ALA A 279 -28.76 -44.27 -18.44
CA ALA A 279 -29.85 -45.22 -18.53
C ALA A 279 -29.57 -46.36 -17.55
N ILE A 280 -30.50 -46.59 -16.62
CA ILE A 280 -30.45 -47.71 -15.68
C ILE A 280 -31.70 -48.54 -15.93
N GLU A 281 -31.53 -49.85 -16.10
CA GLU A 281 -32.64 -50.80 -16.20
C GLU A 281 -33.26 -50.99 -14.82
N VAL A 282 -34.57 -50.77 -14.71
CA VAL A 282 -35.33 -50.89 -13.46
C VAL A 282 -36.47 -51.87 -13.69
N ASP A 283 -36.66 -52.82 -12.76
CA ASP A 283 -37.69 -53.86 -12.84
C ASP A 283 -39.11 -53.28 -12.85
N ALA A 284 -39.31 -52.12 -12.22
CA ALA A 284 -40.53 -51.34 -12.31
C ALA A 284 -40.24 -49.82 -12.26
N LEU A 285 -40.96 -49.06 -13.09
CA LEU A 285 -40.80 -47.60 -13.23
C LEU A 285 -41.08 -46.81 -11.94
N ASP A 286 -41.71 -47.43 -10.94
CA ASP A 286 -42.06 -46.83 -9.66
C ASP A 286 -41.02 -47.04 -8.55
N GLU A 287 -39.91 -47.75 -8.83
CA GLU A 287 -38.83 -48.02 -7.86
C GLU A 287 -37.87 -46.83 -7.65
N ILE A 288 -37.69 -45.98 -8.67
CA ILE A 288 -36.77 -44.84 -8.63
C ILE A 288 -37.55 -43.57 -9.00
N GLN A 289 -37.65 -42.64 -8.05
CA GLN A 289 -38.21 -41.31 -8.29
C GLN A 289 -37.07 -40.29 -8.35
N LEU A 290 -37.00 -39.58 -9.47
CA LEU A 290 -36.05 -38.50 -9.69
C LEU A 290 -36.75 -37.19 -9.35
N GLU A 291 -36.34 -36.56 -8.24
CA GLU A 291 -36.79 -35.22 -7.90
C GLU A 291 -35.71 -34.22 -8.29
N LYS A 292 -36.04 -33.35 -9.24
CA LYS A 292 -35.17 -32.23 -9.61
C LYS A 292 -35.25 -31.21 -8.48
N LEU A 293 -34.13 -30.96 -7.82
CA LEU A 293 -33.99 -29.85 -6.88
C LEU A 293 -33.73 -28.59 -7.72
N ASP A 294 -34.73 -27.73 -7.79
CA ASP A 294 -34.57 -26.39 -8.35
C ASP A 294 -33.94 -25.50 -7.28
N LEU A 295 -32.61 -25.50 -7.26
CA LEU A 295 -31.86 -24.49 -6.55
C LEU A 295 -31.96 -23.26 -7.45
N ASP A 296 -32.74 -22.26 -7.06
CA ASP A 296 -32.81 -20.96 -7.76
C ASP A 296 -31.72 -20.04 -7.18
N PRO A 297 -30.46 -20.09 -7.68
CA PRO A 297 -29.39 -19.26 -7.15
C PRO A 297 -29.70 -17.79 -7.47
N LYS A 298 -29.62 -16.93 -6.45
CA LYS A 298 -29.78 -15.47 -6.60
C LYS A 298 -28.54 -14.83 -7.23
N ILE A 299 -28.19 -15.20 -8.46
CA ILE A 299 -27.01 -14.72 -9.19
C ILE A 299 -27.01 -13.20 -9.29
N ALA A 300 -28.18 -12.60 -9.55
CA ALA A 300 -28.32 -11.15 -9.67
C ALA A 300 -27.93 -10.42 -8.38
N ASP A 301 -28.19 -11.02 -7.21
CA ASP A 301 -27.81 -10.44 -5.92
C ASP A 301 -26.31 -10.60 -5.64
N LEU A 302 -25.72 -11.73 -6.07
CA LEU A 302 -24.27 -11.93 -5.99
C LEU A 302 -23.50 -10.98 -6.90
N VAL A 303 -23.97 -10.73 -8.13
CA VAL A 303 -23.36 -9.75 -9.04
C VAL A 303 -23.41 -8.35 -8.42
N LYS A 304 -24.56 -7.93 -7.87
CA LYS A 304 -24.69 -6.64 -7.18
C LYS A 304 -23.76 -6.54 -5.97
N LEU A 305 -23.59 -7.63 -5.22
CA LEU A 305 -22.70 -7.68 -4.06
C LEU A 305 -21.23 -7.55 -4.49
N THR A 306 -20.83 -8.26 -5.54
CA THR A 306 -19.50 -8.15 -6.15
C THR A 306 -19.22 -6.72 -6.59
N ASP A 307 -20.15 -6.09 -7.33
CA ASP A 307 -20.01 -4.69 -7.76
C ASP A 307 -19.88 -3.72 -6.57
N ALA A 308 -20.61 -3.98 -5.47
CA ALA A 308 -20.53 -3.16 -4.27
C ALA A 308 -19.15 -3.28 -3.59
N TYR A 309 -18.60 -4.50 -3.46
CA TYR A 309 -17.26 -4.69 -2.92
C TYR A 309 -16.19 -4.05 -3.80
N GLU A 310 -16.36 -4.16 -5.11
CA GLU A 310 -15.46 -3.59 -6.08
C GLU A 310 -15.37 -2.06 -5.98
N ARG A 311 -16.53 -1.39 -5.85
CA ARG A 311 -16.59 0.06 -5.62
C ARG A 311 -15.92 0.48 -4.32
N ILE A 312 -16.06 -0.30 -3.25
CA ILE A 312 -15.37 -0.04 -1.98
C ILE A 312 -13.85 -0.13 -2.16
N MET A 313 -13.38 -1.17 -2.87
CA MET A 313 -11.96 -1.41 -3.13
C MET A 313 -11.33 -0.30 -3.98
N ILE A 314 -11.96 0.05 -5.11
CA ILE A 314 -11.51 1.14 -5.99
C ILE A 314 -11.61 2.50 -5.29
N GLY A 315 -12.70 2.71 -4.55
CA GLY A 315 -12.95 3.94 -3.79
C GLY A 315 -11.91 4.20 -2.71
N ASN A 316 -11.30 3.16 -2.12
CA ASN A 316 -10.21 3.30 -1.15
C ASN A 316 -8.96 3.94 -1.78
N SER A 317 -8.63 3.58 -3.03
CA SER A 317 -7.53 4.19 -3.78
C SER A 317 -7.90 5.57 -4.35
N GLN A 318 -9.18 5.97 -4.26
CA GLN A 318 -9.73 7.20 -4.84
C GLN A 318 -9.51 7.35 -6.34
N THR A 319 -9.22 6.24 -7.03
CA THR A 319 -8.93 6.22 -8.45
C THR A 319 -10.24 6.21 -9.23
N PRO A 320 -10.47 7.14 -10.17
CA PRO A 320 -11.68 7.13 -10.98
C PRO A 320 -11.83 5.79 -11.74
N SER A 321 -12.99 5.14 -11.62
CA SER A 321 -13.29 3.86 -12.27
C SER A 321 -13.04 3.86 -13.78
N ALA A 322 -13.26 5.01 -14.44
CA ALA A 322 -12.99 5.21 -15.86
C ALA A 322 -11.51 5.00 -16.25
N LEU A 323 -10.57 5.24 -15.34
CA LEU A 323 -9.15 4.97 -15.58
C LEU A 323 -8.81 3.47 -15.48
N LEU A 324 -9.75 2.65 -15.02
CA LEU A 324 -9.64 1.20 -14.85
C LEU A 324 -10.42 0.44 -15.92
N GLY A 325 -10.75 1.10 -17.04
CA GLY A 325 -11.50 0.49 -18.14
C GLY A 325 -12.99 0.25 -17.83
N ARG A 326 -13.52 0.85 -16.75
CA ARG A 326 -14.95 0.80 -16.45
C ARG A 326 -15.64 1.99 -17.08
N GLU A 327 -16.28 1.75 -18.21
CA GLU A 327 -17.15 2.73 -18.85
C GLU A 327 -18.41 2.91 -17.99
N GLU A 328 -18.40 3.93 -17.13
CA GLU A 328 -19.65 4.49 -16.63
C GLU A 328 -20.15 5.45 -17.71
N ASP A 329 -21.45 5.40 -18.07
CA ASP A 329 -22.10 6.35 -18.98
C ASP A 329 -21.99 7.78 -18.44
N GLN A 330 -20.84 8.42 -18.65
CA GLN A 330 -20.51 9.72 -18.11
C GLN A 330 -20.19 10.69 -19.22
N ASN A 331 -20.84 11.86 -19.14
CA ASN A 331 -20.51 12.99 -20.00
C ASN A 331 -19.03 13.36 -19.85
N ARG A 332 -18.35 13.59 -20.97
CA ARG A 332 -16.91 13.92 -21.04
C ARG A 332 -16.47 15.01 -20.06
N ALA A 333 -17.31 16.04 -19.86
CA ALA A 333 -17.04 17.13 -18.93
C ALA A 333 -16.92 16.64 -17.47
N THR A 334 -17.81 15.74 -17.04
CA THR A 334 -17.79 15.13 -15.70
C THR A 334 -16.55 14.27 -15.50
N LEU A 335 -16.17 13.50 -16.53
CA LEU A 335 -14.96 12.67 -16.50
C LEU A 335 -13.70 13.54 -16.34
N ILE A 336 -13.58 14.62 -17.11
CA ILE A 336 -12.45 15.56 -16.98
C ILE A 336 -12.39 16.17 -15.59
N GLY A 337 -13.53 16.56 -15.02
CA GLY A 337 -13.61 17.07 -13.65
C GLY A 337 -13.10 16.07 -12.61
N LYS A 338 -13.53 14.81 -12.69
CA LYS A 338 -13.06 13.73 -11.80
C LYS A 338 -11.56 13.48 -11.92
N ILE A 339 -11.01 13.48 -13.13
CA ILE A 339 -9.57 13.30 -13.35
C ILE A 339 -8.78 14.48 -12.75
N ARG A 340 -9.27 15.72 -12.89
CA ARG A 340 -8.63 16.88 -12.25
C ARG A 340 -8.62 16.76 -10.72
N PHE A 341 -9.76 16.43 -10.11
CA PHE A 341 -9.84 16.21 -8.65
C PHE A 341 -8.93 15.07 -8.18
N PHE A 342 -8.80 14.00 -8.97
CA PHE A 342 -7.89 12.91 -8.69
C PHE A 342 -6.41 13.36 -8.71
N ILE A 343 -6.02 14.15 -9.72
CA ILE A 343 -4.65 14.67 -9.83
C ILE A 343 -4.35 15.67 -8.70
N GLU A 344 -5.27 16.59 -8.43
CA GLU A 344 -5.08 17.67 -7.44
C GLU A 344 -5.23 17.20 -6.00
N GLY A 345 -5.94 16.10 -5.76
CA GLY A 345 -6.16 15.51 -4.45
C GLY A 345 -5.16 14.39 -4.12
N PRO A 346 -5.55 13.12 -4.30
CA PRO A 346 -4.74 11.98 -3.86
C PRO A 346 -3.35 11.91 -4.51
N VAL A 347 -3.24 12.19 -5.82
CA VAL A 347 -1.95 12.14 -6.52
C VAL A 347 -1.00 13.22 -6.00
N LYS A 348 -1.48 14.46 -5.83
CA LYS A 348 -0.67 15.55 -5.28
C LYS A 348 -0.21 15.25 -3.85
N ALA A 349 -1.10 14.76 -3.00
CA ALA A 349 -0.76 14.40 -1.62
C ALA A 349 0.33 13.31 -1.55
N ASP A 350 0.25 12.30 -2.42
CA ASP A 350 1.26 11.25 -2.51
C ASP A 350 2.60 11.77 -3.06
N ARG A 351 2.58 12.72 -4.02
CA ARG A 351 3.79 13.40 -4.51
C ARG A 351 4.47 14.22 -3.42
N GLU A 352 3.71 14.99 -2.64
CA GLU A 352 4.24 15.78 -1.51
C GLU A 352 4.90 14.86 -0.47
N TRP A 353 4.22 13.76 -0.11
CA TRP A 353 4.76 12.75 0.80
C TRP A 353 6.09 12.15 0.31
N LEU A 354 6.17 11.79 -0.98
CA LEU A 354 7.41 11.27 -1.56
C LEU A 354 8.50 12.34 -1.64
N SER A 355 8.16 13.56 -2.06
CA SER A 355 9.10 14.67 -2.20
C SER A 355 9.85 14.95 -0.90
N ASP A 356 9.13 15.00 0.23
CA ASP A 356 9.73 15.24 1.55
C ASP A 356 10.75 14.17 1.94
N ILE A 357 10.50 12.92 1.56
CA ILE A 357 11.37 11.79 1.89
C ILE A 357 12.58 11.75 0.96
N ILE A 358 12.35 11.87 -0.35
CA ILE A 358 13.40 11.76 -1.37
C ILE A 358 14.35 12.95 -1.32
N SER A 359 13.85 14.18 -1.10
CA SER A 359 14.71 15.35 -0.93
C SER A 359 15.79 15.10 0.14
N LYS A 360 15.36 14.63 1.32
CA LYS A 360 16.24 14.46 2.49
C LYS A 360 17.12 13.23 2.41
N GLN A 361 16.55 12.09 2.00
CA GLN A 361 17.27 10.80 2.09
C GLN A 361 18.07 10.48 0.83
N TRP A 362 17.67 11.05 -0.33
CA TRP A 362 18.34 10.82 -1.61
C TRP A 362 19.11 12.04 -2.09
N TYR A 363 18.44 13.15 -2.38
CA TYR A 363 19.07 14.29 -3.07
C TYR A 363 20.11 15.02 -2.21
N GLU A 364 19.78 15.37 -0.96
CA GLU A 364 20.74 15.96 -0.01
C GLU A 364 21.98 15.07 0.12
N ARG A 365 21.78 13.77 0.34
CA ARG A 365 22.87 12.78 0.43
C ARG A 365 23.72 12.75 -0.84
N VAL A 366 23.12 12.70 -2.02
CA VAL A 366 23.86 12.62 -3.30
C VAL A 366 24.68 13.89 -3.51
N LEU A 367 24.12 15.07 -3.20
CA LEU A 367 24.84 16.35 -3.27
C LEU A 367 26.04 16.39 -2.31
N GLU A 368 25.86 15.96 -1.06
CA GLU A 368 26.96 15.86 -0.09
C GLU A 368 28.09 14.96 -0.63
N LYS A 369 27.73 13.79 -1.20
CA LYS A 369 28.70 12.83 -1.74
C LYS A 369 29.33 13.29 -3.05
N MET A 370 28.68 14.16 -3.81
CA MET A 370 29.28 14.81 -4.97
C MET A 370 30.19 16.00 -4.59
N GLY A 371 30.21 16.40 -3.31
CA GLY A 371 31.03 17.51 -2.81
C GLY A 371 30.37 18.88 -2.95
N HIS A 372 29.05 18.92 -3.17
CA HIS A 372 28.25 20.14 -3.32
C HIS A 372 27.54 20.54 -2.02
N LEU A 373 28.28 20.47 -0.90
CA LEU A 373 27.78 20.88 0.42
C LEU A 373 27.41 22.37 0.48
N ASP A 374 28.07 23.18 -0.34
CA ASP A 374 27.82 24.61 -0.49
C ASP A 374 26.37 24.92 -0.89
N ILE A 375 25.72 24.03 -1.64
CA ILE A 375 24.32 24.19 -2.05
C ILE A 375 23.34 23.97 -0.89
N LEU A 376 23.74 23.20 0.14
CA LEU A 376 22.88 22.88 1.28
C LEU A 376 23.00 23.92 2.41
N ASP A 377 24.13 24.62 2.48
CA ASP A 377 24.42 25.63 3.50
C ASP A 377 24.01 27.06 3.09
N ASP A 378 23.81 27.32 1.79
CA ASP A 378 23.34 28.59 1.19
C ASP A 378 21.80 28.72 1.20
#